data_AF-A0A822A613-F1
#
_entry.id   AF-A0A822A613-F1
#
_cell.length_a   1.000
_cell.length_b   1.000
_cell.length_c   1.000
_cell.angle_alpha   90.00
_cell.angle_beta   90.00
_cell.angle_gamma   90.00
#
_symmetry.space_group_name_H-M   'P 1'
#
loop_
_entity.id
_entity.type
_entity.pdbx_description
1 polymer ?
#
loop_
_entity_poly.entity_id
_entity_poly.type
_entity_poly.pdbx_seq_one_letter_code
_entity_poly.pdbx_strand_id
1 'polypeptide(L)'
;MILILVDPGSSKDFRAHRILFKENIYVLENVAELQRVLTYLSNRRETLFSFDVLPMKIEGGTGAPCRIVARLENFDDAGGEWFCFLIFCLLLMLIGIAAKVIYDFKFHPDKNFS
;
A
#
# COMPACT_ATOMS: atom_id res chain seq x y z
N MET A 1 8.21 -31.52 4.93
CA MET A 1 7.71 -31.36 6.32
C MET A 1 6.54 -30.40 6.25
N ILE A 2 5.32 -30.86 6.54
CA ILE A 2 4.13 -30.01 6.58
C ILE A 2 4.03 -29.46 8.02
N LEU A 3 4.14 -28.15 8.19
CA LEU A 3 3.90 -27.49 9.47
C LEU A 3 2.40 -27.34 9.66
N ILE A 4 1.83 -28.14 10.56
CA ILE A 4 0.42 -28.07 10.95
C ILE A 4 0.21 -26.97 12.02
N LEU A 5 1.29 -26.66 12.75
CA LEU A 5 1.38 -25.68 13.83
C LEU A 5 2.57 -24.75 13.56
N VAL A 6 2.60 -23.55 14.14
CA VAL A 6 3.80 -22.67 14.05
C VAL A 6 5.00 -23.24 14.82
N ASP A 7 4.75 -24.06 15.85
CA ASP A 7 5.79 -24.82 16.54
C ASP A 7 5.96 -26.22 15.91
N PRO A 8 7.16 -26.84 15.98
CA PRO A 8 7.35 -28.22 15.58
C PRO A 8 6.39 -29.16 16.33
N GLY A 9 5.81 -30.15 15.66
CA GLY A 9 4.83 -31.06 16.28
C GLY A 9 5.36 -31.91 17.45
N SER A 10 6.69 -32.00 17.59
CA SER A 10 7.36 -32.64 18.74
C SER A 10 7.60 -31.69 19.91
N SER A 11 7.35 -30.39 19.76
CA SER A 11 7.51 -29.39 20.82
C SER A 11 6.47 -29.63 21.91
N LYS A 12 6.92 -29.51 23.16
CA LYS A 12 6.07 -29.55 24.36
C LYS A 12 5.98 -28.20 25.06
N ASP A 13 6.84 -27.26 24.67
CA ASP A 13 7.01 -25.96 25.30
C ASP A 13 6.48 -24.79 24.46
N PHE A 14 6.10 -25.04 23.20
CA PHE A 14 5.42 -24.11 22.29
C PHE A 14 6.03 -22.71 22.30
N ARG A 15 7.35 -22.63 22.14
CA ARG A 15 8.10 -21.37 22.30
C ARG A 15 7.64 -20.32 21.30
N ALA A 16 7.33 -20.69 20.06
CA ALA A 16 6.85 -19.73 19.06
C ALA A 16 5.52 -19.12 19.51
N HIS A 17 4.54 -19.94 19.89
CA HIS A 17 3.28 -19.43 20.45
C HIS A 17 3.51 -18.52 21.66
N ARG A 18 4.35 -18.93 22.61
CA ARG A 18 4.59 -18.14 23.82
C ARG A 18 5.22 -16.78 23.53
N ILE A 19 6.17 -16.71 22.60
CA ILE A 19 6.82 -15.45 22.21
C ILE A 19 5.82 -14.58 21.46
N LEU A 20 5.12 -15.13 20.45
CA LEU A 20 4.21 -14.37 19.59
C LEU A 20 2.99 -13.85 20.37
N PHE A 21 2.35 -14.70 21.16
CA PHE A 21 1.17 -14.30 21.93
C PHE A 21 1.49 -13.37 23.09
N LYS A 22 2.70 -13.45 23.66
CA LYS A 22 3.15 -12.47 24.67
C LYS A 22 3.18 -11.05 24.07
N GLU A 23 3.57 -10.93 22.80
CA GLU A 23 3.60 -9.67 22.08
C GLU A 23 2.26 -9.36 21.36
N ASN A 24 1.19 -10.12 21.66
CA ASN A 24 -0.13 -9.98 21.04
C ASN A 24 -0.11 -10.08 19.50
N ILE A 25 0.79 -10.92 18.96
CA ILE A 25 0.93 -11.18 17.53
C ILE A 25 0.09 -12.42 17.15
N TYR A 26 -0.75 -12.28 16.13
CA TYR A 26 -1.59 -13.37 15.63
C TYR A 26 -0.77 -14.43 14.87
N VAL A 27 -1.23 -15.67 14.94
CA VAL A 27 -0.64 -16.81 14.23
C VAL A 27 -1.67 -17.36 13.24
N LEU A 28 -1.22 -17.60 12.00
CA LEU A 28 -2.02 -18.27 10.97
C LEU A 28 -1.40 -19.62 10.68
N GLU A 29 -2.21 -20.66 10.77
CA GLU A 29 -1.79 -22.05 10.59
C GLU A 29 -2.52 -22.67 9.41
N ASN A 30 -1.92 -23.71 8.81
CA ASN A 30 -2.51 -24.46 7.69
C ASN A 30 -2.92 -23.58 6.49
N VAL A 31 -2.17 -22.50 6.24
CA VAL A 31 -2.42 -21.62 5.09
C VAL A 31 -2.09 -22.36 3.79
N ALA A 32 -3.09 -22.58 2.96
CA ALA A 32 -2.94 -23.26 1.68
C ALA A 32 -2.30 -22.36 0.61
N GLU A 33 -1.78 -22.98 -0.47
CA GLU A 33 -1.33 -22.29 -1.69
C GLU A 33 -0.23 -21.22 -1.51
N LEU A 34 0.50 -21.25 -0.39
CA LEU A 34 1.58 -20.28 -0.11
C LEU A 34 2.67 -20.30 -1.20
N GLN A 35 2.96 -21.49 -1.74
CA GLN A 35 3.93 -21.65 -2.83
C GLN A 35 3.51 -20.91 -4.10
N ARG A 36 2.21 -20.83 -4.38
CA ARG A 36 1.69 -20.07 -5.52
C ARG A 36 1.99 -18.59 -5.34
N VAL A 37 1.72 -18.05 -4.15
CA VAL A 37 2.01 -16.64 -3.81
C VAL A 37 3.51 -16.35 -3.93
N LEU A 38 4.36 -17.21 -3.36
CA LEU A 38 5.82 -17.07 -3.45
C LEU A 38 6.34 -17.17 -4.90
N THR A 39 5.72 -18.01 -5.73
CA THR A 39 6.09 -18.11 -7.16
C THR A 39 5.72 -16.83 -7.93
N TYR A 40 4.56 -16.23 -7.62
CA TYR A 40 4.19 -14.93 -8.17
C TYR A 40 5.15 -13.82 -7.73
N LEU A 41 5.60 -13.83 -6.46
CA LEU A 41 6.59 -12.89 -5.92
C LEU A 41 7.95 -13.02 -6.61
N SER A 42 8.49 -14.23 -6.78
CA SER A 42 9.83 -14.43 -7.38
C SER A 42 9.93 -13.95 -8.82
N ASN A 43 8.82 -13.93 -9.56
CA ASN A 43 8.80 -13.53 -10.97
C ASN A 43 8.61 -12.02 -11.18
N ARG A 44 8.38 -11.23 -10.13
CA ARG A 44 8.12 -9.79 -10.24
C ARG A 44 8.86 -9.03 -9.15
N ARG A 45 9.75 -8.11 -9.56
CA ARG A 45 10.60 -7.33 -8.65
C ARG A 45 9.81 -6.39 -7.72
N GLU A 46 8.58 -6.01 -8.08
CA GLU A 46 7.84 -4.93 -7.43
C GLU A 46 6.39 -5.30 -7.09
N THR A 47 6.13 -6.58 -6.85
CA THR A 47 4.80 -7.02 -6.43
C THR A 47 4.72 -7.05 -4.92
N LEU A 48 3.86 -6.21 -4.36
CA LEU A 48 3.44 -6.27 -2.97
C LEU A 48 2.12 -7.04 -2.88
N PHE A 49 1.96 -7.80 -1.79
CA PHE A 49 0.70 -8.49 -1.48
C PHE A 49 0.13 -7.90 -0.20
N SER A 50 -1.17 -7.63 -0.19
CA SER A 50 -1.93 -7.46 1.05
C SER A 50 -2.71 -8.72 1.37
N PHE A 51 -2.76 -9.07 2.65
CA PHE A 51 -3.54 -10.19 3.15
C PHE A 51 -4.72 -9.67 3.96
N ASP A 52 -5.93 -10.05 3.55
CA ASP A 52 -7.11 -9.93 4.41
C ASP A 52 -7.29 -11.24 5.16
N VAL A 53 -7.30 -11.16 6.49
CA VAL A 53 -7.51 -12.29 7.38
C VAL A 53 -8.86 -12.09 8.05
N LEU A 54 -9.82 -12.95 7.73
CA LEU A 54 -11.21 -12.82 8.15
C LEU A 54 -11.59 -13.97 9.09
N PRO A 55 -11.29 -13.86 10.41
CA PRO A 55 -11.69 -14.86 11.39
C PRO A 55 -13.18 -14.74 11.72
N MET A 56 -13.78 -15.84 12.17
CA MET A 56 -15.12 -15.78 12.75
C MET A 56 -15.11 -15.00 14.07
N LYS A 57 -16.14 -14.17 14.30
CA LYS A 57 -16.33 -13.48 15.57
C LYS A 57 -16.94 -14.43 16.60
N ILE A 58 -16.09 -15.03 17.43
CA ILE A 58 -16.49 -15.92 18.52
C ILE A 58 -16.30 -15.19 19.84
N GLU A 59 -17.35 -15.12 20.67
CA GLU A 59 -17.27 -14.49 21.98
C GLU A 59 -16.30 -15.27 22.90
N GLY A 60 -15.32 -14.56 23.47
CA GLY A 60 -14.27 -15.17 24.30
C GLY A 60 -13.33 -16.12 23.54
N GLY A 61 -13.39 -16.16 22.20
CA GLY A 61 -12.57 -17.05 21.39
C GLY A 61 -11.09 -16.67 21.43
N THR A 62 -10.23 -17.68 21.64
CA THR A 62 -8.76 -17.53 21.56
C THR A 62 -8.23 -17.74 20.14
N GLY A 63 -9.05 -18.27 19.25
CA GLY A 63 -8.77 -18.49 17.84
C GLY A 63 -10.05 -18.90 17.11
N ALA A 64 -10.02 -18.82 15.78
CA ALA A 64 -11.13 -19.21 14.93
C ALA A 64 -10.62 -19.61 13.55
N PRO A 65 -11.33 -20.53 12.85
CA PRO A 65 -11.11 -20.69 11.43
C PRO A 65 -11.32 -19.36 10.72
N CYS A 66 -10.47 -19.08 9.74
CA CYS A 66 -10.49 -17.83 9.00
C CYS A 66 -10.44 -18.06 7.49
N ARG A 67 -10.98 -17.09 6.75
CA ARG A 67 -10.76 -16.98 5.32
C ARG A 67 -9.62 -16.01 5.08
N ILE A 68 -8.55 -16.48 4.46
CA ILE A 68 -7.39 -15.66 4.09
C ILE A 68 -7.48 -15.36 2.59
N VAL A 69 -7.39 -14.08 2.23
CA VAL A 69 -7.38 -13.62 0.84
C VAL A 69 -6.10 -12.83 0.61
N ALA A 70 -5.29 -13.27 -0.36
CA ALA A 70 -4.13 -12.53 -0.83
C ALA A 70 -4.53 -11.67 -2.03
N ARG A 71 -4.35 -10.35 -1.93
CA ARG A 71 -4.55 -9.41 -3.02
C ARG A 71 -3.20 -8.97 -3.58
N LEU A 72 -3.14 -8.91 -4.91
CA LEU A 72 -2.01 -8.35 -5.63
C LEU A 72 -2.17 -6.83 -5.65
N GLU A 73 -1.21 -6.11 -5.12
CA GLU A 73 -1.15 -4.66 -5.27
C GLU A 73 -0.20 -4.33 -6.41
N ASN A 74 -0.75 -3.78 -7.49
CA ASN A 74 0.06 -3.15 -8.52
C ASN A 74 0.24 -1.70 -8.08
N PHE A 75 1.46 -1.31 -7.74
CA PHE A 75 1.78 0.08 -7.40
C PHE A 75 1.95 0.98 -8.64
N ASP A 76 1.40 0.56 -9.78
CA ASP A 76 1.48 1.28 -11.06
C ASP A 76 0.46 2.43 -11.16
N ASP A 77 -0.39 2.64 -10.15
CA ASP A 77 -1.49 3.59 -10.26
C ASP A 77 -1.12 5.02 -9.83
N ALA A 78 -0.84 5.83 -10.86
CA ALA A 78 -1.41 7.16 -11.11
C ALA A 78 -1.05 8.35 -10.18
N GLY A 79 0.01 8.27 -9.38
CA GLY A 79 0.49 9.43 -8.59
C GLY A 79 1.22 10.51 -9.40
N GLY A 80 1.86 10.14 -10.51
CA GLY A 80 2.75 11.02 -11.27
C GLY A 80 2.05 11.94 -12.28
N GLU A 81 1.01 11.45 -12.95
CA GLU A 81 0.42 12.20 -14.09
C GLU A 81 -0.29 13.48 -13.66
N TRP A 82 -1.00 13.44 -12.53
CA TRP A 82 -1.65 14.62 -11.96
C TRP A 82 -0.64 15.69 -11.53
N PHE A 83 0.54 15.28 -11.06
CA PHE A 83 1.62 16.21 -10.71
C PHE A 83 2.19 16.92 -11.94
N CYS A 84 2.42 16.19 -13.02
CA CYS A 84 2.86 16.77 -14.29
C CYS A 84 1.80 17.74 -14.86
N PHE A 85 0.52 17.38 -14.78
CA PHE A 85 -0.59 18.24 -15.22
C PHE A 85 -0.67 19.54 -14.39
N LEU A 86 -0.54 19.46 -13.06
CA LEU A 86 -0.52 20.62 -12.18
C LEU A 86 0.65 21.57 -12.51
N ILE A 87 1.85 21.03 -12.72
CA ILE A 87 3.03 21.83 -13.10
C ILE A 87 2.82 22.50 -14.46
N PHE A 88 2.27 21.78 -15.43
CA PHE A 88 1.95 22.34 -16.76
C PHE A 88 0.93 23.47 -16.69
N CYS A 89 -0.15 23.32 -15.92
CA CYS A 89 -1.15 24.37 -15.70
C CYS A 89 -0.55 25.61 -15.03
N LEU A 90 0.34 25.42 -14.06
CA LEU A 90 1.00 26.52 -13.35
C LEU A 90 1.94 27.30 -14.29
N LEU A 91 2.68 26.61 -15.16
CA LEU A 91 3.50 27.24 -16.21
C LEU A 91 2.67 28.05 -17.20
N LEU A 92 1.53 27.53 -17.66
CA LEU A 92 0.63 28.28 -18.56
C LEU A 92 0.05 29.53 -17.90
N MET A 93 -0.32 29.45 -16.61
CA MET A 93 -0.77 30.63 -15.86
C MET A 93 0.34 31.69 -15.76
N LEU A 94 1.57 31.29 -15.46
CA LEU A 94 2.70 32.23 -15.37
C LEU A 94 2.99 32.89 -16.72
N ILE A 95 2.95 32.14 -17.82
CA ILE A 95 3.10 32.69 -19.18
C ILE A 95 1.96 33.66 -19.50
N GLY A 96 0.72 33.33 -19.15
CA GLY A 96 -0.43 34.21 -19.34
C GLY A 96 -0.33 35.52 -18.55
N ILE A 97 0.13 35.46 -17.30
CA ILE A 97 0.38 36.64 -16.46
C ILE A 97 1.51 37.49 -17.07
N ALA A 98 2.62 36.87 -17.46
CA ALA A 98 3.75 37.57 -18.08
C ALA A 98 3.33 38.24 -19.39
N ALA A 99 2.56 37.55 -20.24
CA ALA A 99 2.02 38.11 -21.47
C ALA A 99 1.12 39.31 -21.16
N LYS A 100 0.21 39.20 -20.19
CA LYS A 100 -0.66 40.31 -19.76
C LYS A 100 0.15 41.51 -19.27
N VAL A 101 1.17 41.30 -18.44
CA VAL A 101 2.07 42.36 -17.96
C VAL A 101 2.79 43.04 -19.13
N ILE A 102 3.29 42.27 -20.09
CA ILE A 102 3.96 42.82 -21.29
C ILE A 102 2.98 43.61 -22.18
N TYR A 103 1.75 43.11 -22.36
CA TYR A 103 0.70 43.80 -23.10
C TYR A 103 0.30 45.12 -22.42
N ASP A 104 0.07 45.12 -21.10
CA ASP A 104 -0.25 46.32 -20.34
C ASP A 104 0.90 47.35 -20.44
N PHE A 105 2.17 46.91 -20.39
CA PHE A 105 3.33 47.79 -20.54
C PHE A 105 3.51 48.35 -21.97
N LYS A 106 3.16 47.57 -23.01
CA LYS A 106 3.26 48.00 -24.42
C LYS A 106 2.09 48.84 -24.90
N PHE A 107 0.88 48.61 -24.39
CA PHE A 107 -0.36 49.17 -24.96
C PHE A 107 -1.06 50.20 -24.04
N HIS A 108 -0.65 50.32 -22.78
CA HIS A 108 -1.10 51.37 -21.85
C HIS A 108 0.08 51.97 -21.04
N PRO A 109 0.91 52.85 -21.64
CA PRO A 109 2.01 53.51 -20.92
C PRO A 109 1.55 54.52 -19.84
N ASP A 110 0.28 54.91 -19.83
CA ASP A 110 -0.22 56.06 -19.05
C ASP A 110 -1.12 55.69 -17.86
N LYS A 111 -0.85 54.60 -17.14
CA LYS A 111 -1.38 54.43 -15.77
C LYS A 111 -0.26 54.66 -14.77
N ASN A 112 0.22 55.90 -14.76
CA ASN A 112 1.03 56.43 -13.66
C ASN A 112 0.23 56.34 -12.36
N PHE A 113 0.90 55.79 -11.35
CA PHE A 113 0.49 55.75 -9.97
C PHE A 113 0.01 57.15 -9.51
N SER A 114 -1.24 57.23 -9.06
CA SER A 114 -1.73 58.24 -8.11
C SER A 114 -2.47 57.53 -6.99
#